data_AF-A0A349N1W7-F1
#
_entry.id   AF-A0A349N1W7-F1
#
_cell.length_a   1.000
_cell.length_b   1.000
_cell.length_c   1.000
_cell.angle_alpha   90.00
_cell.angle_beta   90.00
_cell.angle_gamma   90.00
#
_symmetry.space_group_name_H-M   'P 1'
#
loop_
_entity.id
_entity.type
_entity.pdbx_description
1 polymer ?
#
loop_
_entity_poly.entity_id
_entity_poly.type
_entity_poly.pdbx_seq_one_letter_code
_entity_poly.pdbx_strand_id
1 'polypeptide(L)'
;MTDWKAFFEGILTERQIKEKEVMSHHTTYGIGGPADVFVTPQNENELVRILQKAADADIPVTVIGGGSNCLVRDDGIRGITLCMLRMKPSIERNGDHIIASGGAGTGPVARFAWKEHLSGLEWAVGIPGTICGAAFMNANGYGGHMADVVRSVRCVTRDGAQFRNWALRDIAYGDSDSLFMKNGDIVLGVDMELHPGVPQEIQDRMNAYQQSRREKQPLEKRSAGTMFLRPPGHYVGPMIKACGLMGFAVGDAQVSLKHPDFVVNNGHATCEQILAVLHEVQRRVQEKYHVYVPLDVRILGDQ
;
A
#
# COMPACT_ATOMS: atom_id res chain seq x y z
N MET A 1 -6.05 19.86 23.29
CA MET A 1 -5.01 19.51 22.30
C MET A 1 -4.03 18.61 23.02
N THR A 2 -3.76 17.41 22.53
CA THR A 2 -2.86 16.44 23.16
C THR A 2 -1.42 16.96 23.07
N ASP A 3 -0.67 16.93 24.17
CA ASP A 3 0.78 17.13 24.12
C ASP A 3 1.43 15.83 23.64
N TRP A 4 1.73 15.76 22.34
CA TRP A 4 2.24 14.54 21.72
C TRP A 4 3.65 14.17 22.18
N LYS A 5 4.48 15.16 22.55
CA LYS A 5 5.83 14.89 23.07
C LYS A 5 5.75 14.22 24.43
N ALA A 6 4.94 14.75 25.34
CA ALA A 6 4.67 14.11 26.63
C ALA A 6 3.97 12.76 26.43
N PHE A 7 3.03 12.67 25.48
CA PHE A 7 2.32 11.43 25.18
C PHE A 7 3.27 10.29 24.76
N PHE A 8 4.34 10.57 24.02
CA PHE A 8 5.32 9.57 23.59
C PHE A 8 6.62 9.54 24.41
N GLU A 9 6.66 10.22 25.56
CA GLU A 9 7.84 10.26 26.43
C GLU A 9 8.27 8.84 26.82
N GLY A 10 9.58 8.59 26.70
CA GLY A 10 10.18 7.28 26.98
C GLY A 10 9.81 6.17 25.98
N ILE A 11 9.10 6.50 24.90
CA ILE A 11 8.78 5.58 23.78
C ILE A 11 9.48 6.03 22.52
N LEU A 12 9.29 7.28 22.11
CA LEU A 12 9.85 7.83 20.87
C LEU A 12 10.81 8.98 21.15
N THR A 13 11.78 9.16 20.26
CA THR A 13 12.61 10.37 20.22
C THR A 13 11.89 11.51 19.46
N GLU A 14 12.31 12.75 19.68
CA GLU A 14 11.73 13.91 18.97
C GLU A 14 11.82 13.79 17.44
N ARG A 15 12.85 13.10 16.91
CA ARG A 15 13.00 12.89 15.45
C ARG A 15 11.96 11.94 14.86
N GLN A 16 11.30 11.16 15.70
CA GLN A 16 10.28 10.19 15.31
C GLN A 16 8.86 10.75 15.46
N ILE A 17 8.70 11.98 15.93
CA ILE A 17 7.40 12.61 16.18
C ILE A 17 7.32 13.89 15.34
N LYS A 18 6.24 14.02 14.55
CA LYS A 18 5.96 15.25 13.81
C LYS A 18 4.50 15.64 13.99
N GLU A 19 4.25 16.81 14.58
CA GLU A 19 2.90 17.33 14.78
C GLU A 19 2.44 18.10 13.54
N LYS A 20 1.15 17.99 13.19
CA LYS A 20 0.55 18.65 12.02
C LYS A 20 1.31 18.38 10.72
N GLU A 21 1.88 17.19 10.58
CA GLU A 21 2.69 16.81 9.43
C GLU A 21 1.79 16.60 8.20
N VAL A 22 2.07 17.31 7.11
CA VAL A 22 1.31 17.16 5.86
C VAL A 22 1.57 15.82 5.19
N MET A 23 0.48 15.12 4.86
CA MET A 23 0.55 13.76 4.31
C MET A 23 1.00 13.70 2.86
N SER A 24 1.00 14.84 2.15
CA SER A 24 1.61 14.97 0.81
C SER A 24 3.10 14.61 0.77
N HIS A 25 3.82 14.66 1.89
CA HIS A 25 5.22 14.21 1.97
C HIS A 25 5.37 12.68 2.08
N HIS A 26 4.28 11.96 2.37
CA HIS A 26 4.31 10.55 2.76
C HIS A 26 3.46 9.64 1.86
N THR A 27 2.91 10.19 0.77
CA THR A 27 2.15 9.44 -0.24
C THR A 27 2.80 9.60 -1.62
N THR A 28 2.74 8.57 -2.46
CA THR A 28 3.28 8.67 -3.83
C THR A 28 2.47 9.59 -4.73
N TYR A 29 1.21 9.85 -4.36
CA TYR A 29 0.36 10.85 -5.00
C TYR A 29 0.82 12.29 -4.75
N GLY A 30 1.58 12.51 -3.66
CA GLY A 30 2.04 13.83 -3.26
C GLY A 30 0.90 14.77 -2.85
N ILE A 31 -0.17 14.22 -2.27
CA ILE A 31 -1.34 14.95 -1.77
C ILE A 31 -1.68 14.47 -0.34
N GLY A 32 -2.51 15.24 0.36
CA GLY A 32 -3.02 14.90 1.67
C GLY A 32 -2.75 15.98 2.72
N GLY A 33 -3.76 16.25 3.53
CA GLY A 33 -3.75 17.22 4.62
C GLY A 33 -2.88 16.83 5.82
N PRO A 34 -2.90 17.63 6.89
CA PRO A 34 -2.10 17.40 8.08
C PRO A 34 -2.62 16.22 8.91
N ALA A 35 -1.73 15.28 9.27
CA ALA A 35 -1.94 14.36 10.37
C ALA A 35 -1.77 15.10 11.71
N ASP A 36 -2.63 14.85 12.70
CA ASP A 36 -2.48 15.44 14.05
C ASP A 36 -1.08 15.16 14.62
N VAL A 37 -0.68 13.89 14.58
CA VAL A 37 0.71 13.48 14.79
C VAL A 37 1.10 12.37 13.83
N PHE A 38 2.28 12.47 13.26
CA PHE A 38 2.92 11.45 12.45
C PHE A 38 4.10 10.86 13.21
N VAL A 39 4.08 9.54 13.40
CA VAL A 39 5.11 8.82 14.15
C VAL A 39 5.78 7.72 13.34
N THR A 40 7.09 7.54 13.55
CA THR A 40 7.89 6.51 12.87
C THR A 40 8.59 5.61 13.90
N PRO A 41 7.93 4.54 14.37
CA PRO A 41 8.59 3.56 15.22
C PRO A 41 9.71 2.85 14.44
N GLN A 42 10.75 2.45 15.15
CA GLN A 42 11.92 1.76 14.58
C GLN A 42 11.99 0.27 14.96
N ASN A 43 11.23 -0.14 15.98
CA ASN A 43 11.18 -1.51 16.48
C ASN A 43 9.80 -1.86 17.05
N GLU A 44 9.57 -3.16 17.28
CA GLU A 44 8.27 -3.68 17.72
C GLU A 44 7.89 -3.22 19.13
N ASN A 45 8.86 -3.00 20.01
CA ASN A 45 8.59 -2.51 21.36
C ASN A 45 8.02 -1.08 21.33
N GLU A 46 8.58 -0.20 20.50
CA GLU A 46 8.01 1.14 20.27
C GLU A 46 6.60 1.05 19.70
N LEU A 47 6.39 0.22 18.68
CA LEU A 47 5.08 0.00 18.06
C LEU A 47 4.03 -0.43 19.09
N VAL A 48 4.30 -1.51 19.84
CA VAL A 48 3.37 -2.04 20.85
C VAL A 48 3.02 -0.98 21.89
N ARG A 49 4.02 -0.24 22.41
CA ARG A 49 3.78 0.80 23.40
C ARG A 49 2.97 1.98 22.85
N ILE A 50 3.13 2.34 21.58
CA ILE A 50 2.30 3.34 20.91
C ILE A 50 0.85 2.87 20.84
N LEU A 51 0.62 1.63 20.39
CA LEU A 51 -0.73 1.07 20.22
C LEU A 51 -1.47 0.96 21.56
N GLN A 52 -0.79 0.47 22.60
CA GLN A 52 -1.36 0.36 23.94
C GLN A 52 -1.72 1.73 24.52
N LYS A 53 -0.82 2.72 24.45
CA LYS A 53 -1.14 4.09 24.89
C LYS A 53 -2.29 4.69 24.10
N ALA A 54 -2.36 4.45 22.79
CA ALA A 54 -3.44 4.94 21.95
C ALA A 54 -4.77 4.31 22.34
N ALA A 55 -4.79 2.99 22.61
CA ALA A 55 -5.96 2.27 23.08
C ALA A 55 -6.44 2.76 24.46
N ASP A 56 -5.52 2.93 25.41
CA ASP A 56 -5.83 3.43 26.76
C ASP A 56 -6.42 4.85 26.75
N ALA A 57 -6.03 5.67 25.77
CA ALA A 57 -6.47 7.05 25.61
C ALA A 57 -7.62 7.23 24.61
N ASP A 58 -8.14 6.15 24.03
CA ASP A 58 -9.16 6.16 22.95
C ASP A 58 -8.78 7.06 21.75
N ILE A 59 -7.49 7.03 21.38
CA ILE A 59 -6.96 7.80 20.25
C ILE A 59 -6.94 6.92 19.00
N PRO A 60 -7.57 7.33 17.88
CA PRO A 60 -7.54 6.55 16.64
C PRO A 60 -6.12 6.46 16.08
N VAL A 61 -5.78 5.28 15.56
CA VAL A 61 -4.50 5.00 14.91
C VAL A 61 -4.76 4.64 13.45
N THR A 62 -4.14 5.39 12.53
CA THR A 62 -4.08 5.06 11.11
C THR A 62 -2.68 4.59 10.76
N VAL A 63 -2.56 3.39 10.20
CA VAL A 63 -1.27 2.80 9.83
C VAL A 63 -1.00 3.00 8.34
N ILE A 64 0.22 3.40 8.02
CA ILE A 64 0.69 3.50 6.64
C ILE A 64 2.05 2.81 6.47
N GLY A 65 2.29 2.30 5.26
CA GLY A 65 3.61 1.84 4.81
C GLY A 65 4.35 2.94 4.06
N GLY A 66 4.68 2.67 2.80
CA GLY A 66 5.27 3.66 1.89
C GLY A 66 4.28 4.62 1.22
N GLY A 67 3.00 4.58 1.62
CA GLY A 67 1.95 5.47 1.08
C GLY A 67 1.67 5.32 -0.43
N SER A 68 2.03 4.17 -1.02
CA SER A 68 1.94 3.95 -2.46
C SER A 68 0.55 3.56 -2.97
N ASN A 69 -0.37 3.23 -2.07
CA ASN A 69 -1.79 2.95 -2.37
C ASN A 69 -2.75 3.77 -1.48
N CYS A 70 -2.32 4.96 -1.05
CA CYS A 70 -3.09 5.79 -0.12
C CYS A 70 -3.51 7.12 -0.78
N LEU A 71 -4.79 7.46 -0.61
CA LEU A 71 -5.36 8.75 -0.96
C LEU A 71 -5.83 9.44 0.33
N VAL A 72 -5.01 10.34 0.86
CA VAL A 72 -5.30 11.03 2.11
C VAL A 72 -6.12 12.29 1.81
N ARG A 73 -7.22 12.49 2.55
CA ARG A 73 -8.10 13.67 2.44
C ARG A 73 -7.37 14.98 2.76
N ASP A 74 -7.91 16.06 2.23
CA ASP A 74 -7.31 17.40 2.32
C ASP A 74 -7.34 17.97 3.75
N ASP A 75 -8.31 17.53 4.57
CA ASP A 75 -8.36 17.83 6.02
C ASP A 75 -7.46 16.91 6.87
N GLY A 76 -6.81 15.94 6.23
CA GLY A 76 -5.80 15.09 6.84
C GLY A 76 -6.36 13.98 7.71
N ILE A 77 -5.61 13.59 8.74
CA ILE A 77 -5.87 12.40 9.57
C ILE A 77 -5.90 12.80 11.04
N ARG A 78 -6.98 12.45 11.75
CA ARG A 78 -7.09 12.68 13.19
C ARG A 78 -6.36 11.60 14.00
N GLY A 79 -5.84 11.98 15.16
CA GLY A 79 -5.10 11.07 16.04
C GLY A 79 -3.72 10.71 15.53
N ILE A 80 -3.34 9.44 15.67
CA ILE A 80 -1.97 8.97 15.41
C ILE A 80 -1.89 8.39 14.00
N THR A 81 -1.05 8.99 13.16
CA THR A 81 -0.61 8.38 11.89
C THR A 81 0.70 7.65 12.11
N LEU A 82 0.66 6.31 12.10
CA LEU A 82 1.81 5.45 12.36
C LEU A 82 2.41 4.95 11.04
N CYS A 83 3.65 5.34 10.76
CA CYS A 83 4.36 4.94 9.54
C CYS A 83 5.36 3.82 9.80
N MET A 84 5.08 2.64 9.24
CA MET A 84 5.87 1.42 9.40
C MET A 84 7.14 1.40 8.55
N LEU A 85 7.36 2.39 7.67
CA LEU A 85 8.47 2.39 6.72
C LEU A 85 9.85 2.40 7.39
N ARG A 86 9.96 2.93 8.61
CA ARG A 86 11.21 3.01 9.39
C ARG A 86 11.42 1.85 10.36
N MET A 87 10.46 0.92 10.46
CA MET A 87 10.66 -0.33 11.20
C MET A 87 11.86 -1.07 10.62
N LYS A 88 12.80 -1.50 11.47
CA LYS A 88 14.01 -2.19 11.03
C LYS A 88 13.65 -3.38 10.13
N PRO A 89 14.07 -3.38 8.85
CA PRO A 89 13.75 -4.47 7.95
C PRO A 89 14.59 -5.71 8.28
N SER A 90 13.98 -6.90 8.14
CA SER A 90 14.72 -8.16 8.02
C SER A 90 14.23 -8.91 6.78
N ILE A 91 15.14 -9.62 6.12
CA ILE A 91 14.87 -10.51 4.99
C ILE A 91 15.80 -11.71 5.16
N GLU A 92 15.22 -12.88 5.41
CA GLU A 92 15.94 -14.11 5.75
C GLU A 92 15.42 -15.25 4.90
N ARG A 93 16.31 -16.17 4.52
CA ARG A 93 15.96 -17.42 3.85
C ARG A 93 15.87 -18.55 4.86
N ASN A 94 14.84 -19.39 4.72
CA ASN A 94 14.73 -20.65 5.44
C ASN A 94 14.29 -21.75 4.47
N GLY A 95 15.24 -22.56 3.97
CA GLY A 95 14.96 -23.53 2.91
C GLY A 95 14.49 -22.83 1.63
N ASP A 96 13.29 -23.19 1.15
CA ASP A 96 12.67 -22.57 -0.03
C ASP A 96 11.75 -21.40 0.33
N HIS A 97 11.84 -20.90 1.56
CA HIS A 97 11.03 -19.81 2.06
C HIS A 97 11.84 -18.54 2.25
N ILE A 98 11.15 -17.40 2.16
CA ILE A 98 11.67 -16.10 2.54
C ILE A 98 10.77 -15.49 3.61
N ILE A 99 11.38 -15.14 4.73
CA ILE A 99 10.72 -14.42 5.81
C ILE A 99 11.16 -12.96 5.71
N ALA A 100 10.21 -12.05 5.52
CA ALA A 100 10.49 -10.62 5.41
C ALA A 100 9.60 -9.81 6.36
N SER A 101 10.17 -8.79 7.01
CA SER A 101 9.51 -8.05 8.09
C SER A 101 9.83 -6.56 8.11
N GLY A 102 9.08 -5.82 8.93
CA GLY A 102 9.28 -4.38 9.15
C GLY A 102 9.07 -3.55 7.90
N GLY A 103 9.95 -2.56 7.68
CA GLY A 103 9.93 -1.65 6.53
C GLY A 103 10.52 -2.25 5.25
N ALA A 104 10.71 -3.57 5.15
CA ALA A 104 11.32 -4.20 3.97
C ALA A 104 10.50 -3.90 2.70
N GLY A 105 11.16 -3.33 1.69
CA GLY A 105 10.52 -3.02 0.41
C GLY A 105 10.24 -4.28 -0.40
N THR A 106 9.14 -4.30 -1.14
CA THR A 106 8.79 -5.34 -2.14
C THR A 106 9.91 -5.61 -3.14
N GLY A 107 10.48 -4.55 -3.73
CA GLY A 107 11.59 -4.66 -4.69
C GLY A 107 12.87 -5.30 -4.10
N PRO A 108 13.37 -4.82 -2.94
CA PRO A 108 14.45 -5.48 -2.21
C PRO A 108 14.19 -6.95 -1.90
N VAL A 109 12.99 -7.32 -1.46
CA VAL A 109 12.61 -8.71 -1.15
C VAL A 109 12.61 -9.58 -2.42
N ALA A 110 12.04 -9.10 -3.53
CA ALA A 110 12.09 -9.81 -4.81
C ALA A 110 13.53 -10.02 -5.32
N ARG A 111 14.41 -9.02 -5.15
CA ARG A 111 15.83 -9.16 -5.49
C ARG A 111 16.59 -10.10 -4.57
N PHE A 112 16.20 -10.19 -3.30
CA PHE A 112 16.75 -11.18 -2.38
C PHE A 112 16.36 -12.59 -2.82
N ALA A 113 15.09 -12.82 -3.16
CA ALA A 113 14.63 -14.11 -3.70
C ALA A 113 15.41 -14.55 -4.94
N TRP A 114 15.60 -13.64 -5.89
CA TRP A 114 16.41 -13.89 -7.08
C TRP A 114 17.84 -14.30 -6.75
N LYS A 115 18.52 -13.58 -5.84
CA LYS A 115 19.89 -13.91 -5.40
C LYS A 115 19.98 -15.26 -4.68
N GLU A 116 18.89 -15.68 -4.05
CA GLU A 116 18.75 -16.97 -3.39
C GLU A 116 18.25 -18.08 -4.32
N HIS A 117 18.13 -17.81 -5.63
CA HIS A 117 17.68 -18.77 -6.64
C HIS A 117 16.23 -19.24 -6.41
N LEU A 118 15.38 -18.35 -5.88
CA LEU A 118 13.97 -18.60 -5.60
C LEU A 118 13.06 -17.75 -6.51
N SER A 119 12.12 -18.43 -7.16
CA SER A 119 11.11 -17.92 -8.08
C SER A 119 9.77 -17.76 -7.37
N GLY A 120 8.97 -16.76 -7.79
CA GLY A 120 7.61 -16.50 -7.28
C GLY A 120 7.35 -15.03 -6.91
N LEU A 121 8.38 -14.19 -6.84
CA LEU A 121 8.29 -12.77 -6.45
C LEU A 121 8.72 -11.78 -7.56
N GLU A 122 8.94 -12.26 -8.78
CA GLU A 122 9.41 -11.43 -9.89
C GLU A 122 8.47 -10.27 -10.18
N TRP A 123 7.16 -10.52 -10.04
CA TRP A 123 6.10 -9.51 -10.23
C TRP A 123 6.22 -8.31 -9.28
N ALA A 124 6.81 -8.52 -8.09
CA ALA A 124 6.92 -7.51 -7.04
C ALA A 124 8.13 -6.58 -7.19
N VAL A 125 9.08 -6.89 -8.09
CA VAL A 125 10.37 -6.16 -8.21
C VAL A 125 10.22 -4.65 -8.40
N GLY A 126 9.17 -4.24 -9.12
CA GLY A 126 8.87 -2.85 -9.46
C GLY A 126 7.62 -2.30 -8.80
N ILE A 127 7.00 -3.03 -7.86
CA ILE A 127 5.86 -2.53 -7.09
C ILE A 127 6.39 -1.60 -5.99
N PRO A 128 5.92 -0.36 -5.86
CA PRO A 128 6.29 0.51 -4.76
C PRO A 128 5.58 0.10 -3.45
N GLY A 129 6.28 0.22 -2.32
CA GLY A 129 5.72 -0.07 -0.99
C GLY A 129 6.58 -1.05 -0.17
N THR A 130 5.99 -1.56 0.90
CA THR A 130 6.63 -2.56 1.78
C THR A 130 6.01 -3.94 1.55
N ILE A 131 6.73 -5.00 1.89
CA ILE A 131 6.22 -6.37 1.79
C ILE A 131 5.05 -6.61 2.75
N CYS A 132 5.07 -5.98 3.93
CA CYS A 132 3.96 -6.00 4.87
C CYS A 132 2.72 -5.30 4.30
N GLY A 133 2.91 -4.16 3.60
CA GLY A 133 1.82 -3.49 2.88
C GLY A 133 1.31 -4.32 1.69
N ALA A 134 2.19 -5.05 1.01
CA ALA A 134 1.80 -5.97 -0.05
C ALA A 134 0.93 -7.10 0.49
N ALA A 135 1.32 -7.73 1.61
CA ALA A 135 0.50 -8.74 2.28
C ALA A 135 -0.83 -8.16 2.77
N PHE A 136 -0.83 -6.96 3.37
CA PHE A 136 -2.07 -6.28 3.78
C PHE A 136 -3.04 -6.10 2.61
N MET A 137 -2.54 -5.72 1.43
CA MET A 137 -3.33 -5.45 0.23
C MET A 137 -3.59 -6.67 -0.64
N ASN A 138 -3.09 -7.88 -0.34
CA ASN A 138 -2.98 -8.95 -1.34
C ASN A 138 -2.42 -8.45 -2.69
N ALA A 139 -1.34 -7.66 -2.64
CA ALA A 139 -0.84 -6.94 -3.81
C ALA A 139 -0.51 -7.91 -4.95
N ASN A 140 -0.66 -7.39 -6.18
CA ASN A 140 -0.53 -8.19 -7.39
C ASN A 140 0.15 -7.43 -8.53
N GLY A 141 0.60 -8.17 -9.52
CA GLY A 141 1.15 -7.63 -10.75
C GLY A 141 1.54 -8.75 -11.71
N TYR A 142 1.44 -8.50 -13.02
CA TYR A 142 1.93 -9.45 -14.04
C TYR A 142 1.44 -10.90 -13.89
N GLY A 143 0.26 -11.11 -13.30
CA GLY A 143 -0.35 -12.42 -13.07
C GLY A 143 0.00 -13.09 -11.74
N GLY A 144 0.97 -12.54 -10.98
CA GLY A 144 1.29 -13.01 -9.62
C GLY A 144 0.65 -12.13 -8.54
N HIS A 145 0.39 -12.74 -7.38
CA HIS A 145 -0.27 -12.16 -6.21
C HIS A 145 0.48 -12.55 -4.93
N MET A 146 0.32 -11.78 -3.85
CA MET A 146 0.82 -12.22 -2.54
C MET A 146 0.20 -13.55 -2.11
N ALA A 147 -1.09 -13.78 -2.38
CA ALA A 147 -1.75 -15.03 -2.05
C ALA A 147 -1.10 -16.28 -2.68
N ASP A 148 -0.35 -16.12 -3.78
CA ASP A 148 0.33 -17.23 -4.46
C ASP A 148 1.57 -17.72 -3.67
N VAL A 149 2.13 -16.87 -2.81
CA VAL A 149 3.39 -17.14 -2.09
C VAL A 149 3.26 -17.07 -0.57
N VAL A 150 2.26 -16.39 -0.02
CA VAL A 150 2.11 -16.25 1.44
C VAL A 150 1.81 -17.60 2.07
N ARG A 151 2.63 -17.99 3.05
CA ARG A 151 2.36 -19.13 3.91
C ARG A 151 1.75 -18.71 5.24
N SER A 152 2.33 -17.70 5.88
CA SER A 152 1.79 -17.11 7.09
C SER A 152 2.15 -15.63 7.24
N VAL A 153 1.35 -14.91 8.02
CA VAL A 153 1.54 -13.49 8.31
C VAL A 153 1.52 -13.28 9.81
N ARG A 154 2.61 -12.69 10.32
CA ARG A 154 2.73 -12.28 11.72
C ARG A 154 2.23 -10.85 11.87
N CYS A 155 1.35 -10.64 12.83
CA CYS A 155 0.79 -9.34 13.14
C CYS A 155 0.71 -9.09 14.66
N VAL A 156 0.41 -7.86 15.02
CA VAL A 156 -0.04 -7.48 16.37
C VAL A 156 -1.46 -6.93 16.28
N THR A 157 -2.27 -7.18 17.30
CA THR A 157 -3.63 -6.62 17.37
C THR A 157 -3.61 -5.10 17.39
N ARG A 158 -4.71 -4.48 16.94
CA ARG A 158 -4.85 -3.02 16.85
C ARG A 158 -4.53 -2.27 18.15
N ASP A 159 -4.84 -2.90 19.29
CA ASP A 159 -4.58 -2.38 20.64
C ASP A 159 -3.17 -2.69 21.17
N GLY A 160 -2.34 -3.42 20.42
CA GLY A 160 -1.02 -3.84 20.85
C GLY A 160 -1.01 -4.96 21.91
N ALA A 161 -2.15 -5.57 22.22
CA ALA A 161 -2.26 -6.53 23.33
C ALA A 161 -1.72 -7.93 22.99
N GLN A 162 -1.84 -8.38 21.74
CA GLN A 162 -1.51 -9.75 21.36
C GLN A 162 -0.78 -9.83 20.02
N PHE A 163 0.24 -10.67 19.96
CA PHE A 163 0.84 -11.11 18.71
C PHE A 163 0.05 -12.29 18.15
N ARG A 164 -0.14 -12.32 16.83
CA ARG A 164 -0.82 -13.40 16.12
C ARG A 164 0.02 -13.84 14.92
N ASN A 165 -0.17 -15.09 14.52
CA ASN A 165 0.35 -15.63 13.28
C ASN A 165 -0.76 -16.32 12.51
N TRP A 166 -1.19 -15.72 11.39
CA TRP A 166 -2.28 -16.21 10.57
C TRP A 166 -1.73 -17.07 9.44
N ALA A 167 -2.23 -18.30 9.28
CA ALA A 167 -1.93 -19.12 8.11
C ALA A 167 -2.73 -18.61 6.90
N LEU A 168 -2.24 -18.85 5.67
CA LEU A 168 -2.87 -18.39 4.42
C LEU A 168 -4.40 -18.62 4.39
N ARG A 169 -4.84 -19.83 4.73
CA ARG A 169 -6.27 -20.21 4.74
C ARG A 169 -7.15 -19.34 5.64
N ASP A 170 -6.56 -18.74 6.67
CA ASP A 170 -7.27 -17.95 7.70
C ASP A 170 -7.22 -16.44 7.39
N ILE A 171 -6.37 -16.00 6.44
CA ILE A 171 -6.25 -14.58 6.04
C ILE A 171 -7.43 -14.15 5.14
N ALA A 172 -8.08 -15.10 4.46
CA ALA A 172 -9.23 -14.85 3.58
C ALA A 172 -8.98 -13.71 2.57
N TYR A 173 -7.93 -13.87 1.76
CA TYR A 173 -7.60 -12.91 0.70
C TYR A 173 -8.72 -12.79 -0.35
N GLY A 174 -9.02 -11.55 -0.73
CA GLY A 174 -9.88 -11.21 -1.87
C GLY A 174 -9.13 -10.37 -2.91
N ASP A 175 -9.87 -9.73 -3.81
CA ASP A 175 -9.32 -8.79 -4.79
C ASP A 175 -8.90 -7.50 -4.07
N SER A 176 -7.59 -7.35 -3.89
CA SER A 176 -6.96 -6.35 -3.04
C SER A 176 -7.55 -6.21 -1.63
N ASP A 177 -8.01 -7.32 -1.04
CA ASP A 177 -8.64 -7.39 0.29
C ASP A 177 -7.97 -8.45 1.16
N SER A 178 -8.01 -8.28 2.48
CA SER A 178 -7.50 -9.23 3.46
C SER A 178 -8.21 -9.11 4.81
N LEU A 179 -8.08 -10.13 5.66
CA LEU A 179 -8.52 -10.08 7.06
C LEU A 179 -8.02 -8.83 7.81
N PHE A 180 -6.81 -8.36 7.52
CA PHE A 180 -6.18 -7.24 8.22
C PHE A 180 -6.93 -5.92 8.02
N MET A 181 -7.62 -5.77 6.88
CA MET A 181 -8.47 -4.61 6.63
C MET A 181 -9.74 -4.61 7.49
N LYS A 182 -10.16 -5.79 7.95
CA LYS A 182 -11.41 -6.02 8.69
C LYS A 182 -11.19 -6.00 10.19
N ASN A 183 -10.11 -6.63 10.67
CA ASN A 183 -9.81 -6.71 12.10
C ASN A 183 -8.91 -5.55 12.60
N GLY A 184 -8.21 -4.85 11.71
CA GLY A 184 -7.30 -3.76 12.06
C GLY A 184 -5.95 -4.21 12.65
N ASP A 185 -5.63 -5.51 12.59
CA ASP A 185 -4.34 -6.02 13.01
C ASP A 185 -3.22 -5.46 12.12
N ILE A 186 -2.06 -5.18 12.72
CA ILE A 186 -0.92 -4.55 12.05
C ILE A 186 0.07 -5.61 11.64
N VAL A 187 0.29 -5.74 10.32
CA VAL A 187 1.23 -6.70 9.74
C VAL A 187 2.68 -6.33 10.08
N LEU A 188 3.40 -7.27 10.69
CA LEU A 188 4.79 -7.12 11.12
C LEU A 188 5.78 -7.86 10.20
N GLY A 189 5.33 -8.97 9.61
CA GLY A 189 6.14 -9.76 8.69
C GLY A 189 5.37 -10.88 8.03
N VAL A 190 5.99 -11.45 7.00
CA VAL A 190 5.40 -12.41 6.08
C VAL A 190 6.39 -13.56 5.87
N ASP A 191 5.92 -14.80 6.05
CA ASP A 191 6.61 -16.02 5.61
C ASP A 191 6.06 -16.39 4.23
N MET A 192 6.93 -16.42 3.22
CA MET A 192 6.58 -16.69 1.83
C MET A 192 7.25 -17.97 1.36
N GLU A 193 6.45 -18.91 0.87
CA GLU A 193 6.91 -20.14 0.23
C GLU A 193 7.15 -19.87 -1.26
N LEU A 194 8.35 -20.17 -1.73
CA LEU A 194 8.79 -19.97 -3.10
C LEU A 194 9.29 -21.29 -3.69
N HIS A 195 9.77 -21.24 -4.93
CA HIS A 195 10.25 -22.43 -5.61
C HIS A 195 11.68 -22.22 -6.11
N PRO A 196 12.57 -23.22 -6.00
CA PRO A 196 13.87 -23.18 -6.66
C PRO A 196 13.70 -22.85 -8.15
N GLY A 197 14.50 -21.91 -8.64
CA GLY A 197 14.43 -21.44 -10.02
C GLY A 197 15.80 -21.07 -10.57
N VAL A 198 15.90 -21.04 -11.90
CA VAL A 198 17.12 -20.64 -12.60
C VAL A 198 17.32 -19.12 -12.47
N PRO A 199 18.42 -18.63 -11.88
CA PRO A 199 18.61 -17.20 -11.64
C PRO A 199 18.48 -16.31 -12.88
N GLN A 200 18.95 -16.80 -14.03
CA GLN A 200 18.86 -16.04 -15.27
C GLN A 200 17.41 -15.85 -15.71
N GLU A 201 16.57 -16.89 -15.64
CA GLU A 201 15.16 -16.79 -16.02
C GLU A 201 14.37 -15.87 -15.08
N ILE A 202 14.66 -15.94 -13.77
CA ILE A 202 14.07 -15.04 -12.77
C ILE A 202 14.46 -13.58 -13.10
N GLN A 203 15.74 -13.34 -13.40
CA GLN A 203 16.24 -12.02 -13.78
C GLN A 203 15.56 -11.49 -15.05
N ASP A 204 15.42 -12.34 -16.07
CA ASP A 204 14.80 -11.99 -17.35
C ASP A 204 13.33 -11.61 -17.16
N ARG A 205 12.58 -12.35 -16.33
CA ARG A 205 11.20 -11.99 -15.94
C ARG A 205 11.14 -10.65 -15.22
N MET A 206 11.99 -10.44 -14.22
CA MET A 206 12.07 -9.17 -13.49
C MET A 206 12.38 -7.99 -14.41
N ASN A 207 13.30 -8.17 -15.36
CA ASN A 207 13.67 -7.15 -16.34
C ASN A 207 12.49 -6.84 -17.29
N ALA A 208 11.83 -7.88 -17.82
CA ALA A 208 10.68 -7.74 -18.69
C ALA A 208 9.52 -7.00 -18.00
N TYR A 209 9.24 -7.31 -16.73
CA TYR A 209 8.21 -6.63 -15.95
C TYR A 209 8.56 -5.15 -15.71
N GLN A 210 9.80 -4.85 -15.32
CA GLN A 210 10.21 -3.45 -15.14
C GLN A 210 10.20 -2.66 -16.44
N GLN A 211 10.61 -3.26 -17.56
CA GLN A 211 10.51 -2.63 -18.87
C GLN A 211 9.06 -2.33 -19.22
N SER A 212 8.18 -3.32 -19.09
CA SER A 212 6.75 -3.17 -19.32
C SER A 212 6.13 -2.07 -18.44
N ARG A 213 6.52 -1.95 -17.16
CA ARG A 213 6.07 -0.83 -16.30
C ARG A 213 6.51 0.52 -16.86
N ARG A 214 7.78 0.68 -17.24
CA ARG A 214 8.29 1.94 -17.80
C ARG A 214 7.59 2.34 -19.10
N GLU A 215 7.28 1.37 -19.94
CA GLU A 215 6.60 1.60 -21.22
C GLU A 215 5.12 1.93 -21.03
N LYS A 216 4.42 1.25 -20.12
CA LYS A 216 2.96 1.30 -20.02
C LYS A 216 2.41 2.19 -18.91
N GLN A 217 3.18 2.51 -17.87
CA GLN A 217 2.70 3.25 -16.70
C GLN A 217 3.29 4.66 -16.63
N PRO A 218 2.55 5.66 -16.13
CA PRO A 218 3.00 7.05 -16.02
C PRO A 218 3.94 7.26 -14.81
N LEU A 219 5.08 6.59 -14.81
CA LEU A 219 6.04 6.60 -13.68
C LEU A 219 6.68 7.97 -13.45
N GLU A 220 6.65 8.85 -14.46
CA GLU A 220 7.10 10.24 -14.38
C GLU A 220 6.11 11.18 -13.69
N LYS A 221 4.88 10.70 -13.43
CA LYS A 221 3.80 11.45 -12.77
C LYS A 221 3.54 10.89 -11.38
N ARG A 222 3.02 11.73 -10.49
CA ARG A 222 2.55 11.31 -9.17
C ARG A 222 1.23 10.55 -9.30
N SER A 223 1.15 9.36 -8.70
CA SER A 223 -0.03 8.49 -8.69
C SER A 223 0.08 7.43 -7.58
N ALA A 224 -0.97 6.63 -7.39
CA ALA A 224 -1.01 5.52 -6.43
C ALA A 224 -1.24 4.15 -7.10
N GLY A 225 -0.82 3.99 -8.35
CA GLY A 225 -1.05 2.75 -9.11
C GLY A 225 -2.38 2.77 -9.88
N THR A 226 -2.91 1.57 -10.13
CA THR A 226 -4.24 1.39 -10.71
C THR A 226 -5.30 1.77 -9.69
N MET A 227 -6.32 2.51 -10.13
CA MET A 227 -7.27 3.10 -9.19
C MET A 227 -8.52 2.24 -8.97
N PHE A 228 -8.77 1.27 -9.85
CA PHE A 228 -9.97 0.44 -9.84
C PHE A 228 -9.66 -1.04 -9.74
N LEU A 229 -10.50 -1.76 -8.99
CA LEU A 229 -10.54 -3.22 -9.03
C LEU A 229 -11.13 -3.70 -10.35
N ARG A 230 -10.70 -4.89 -10.77
CA ARG A 230 -11.20 -5.52 -12.00
C ARG A 230 -12.51 -6.26 -11.71
N PRO A 231 -13.66 -5.85 -12.28
CA PRO A 231 -14.87 -6.64 -12.17
C PRO A 231 -14.74 -7.95 -12.99
N PRO A 232 -15.37 -9.05 -12.55
CA PRO A 232 -15.31 -10.33 -13.26
C PRO A 232 -15.70 -10.21 -14.73
N GLY A 233 -14.85 -10.76 -15.62
CA GLY A 233 -15.10 -10.75 -17.07
C GLY A 233 -14.81 -9.44 -17.79
N HIS A 234 -14.36 -8.39 -17.07
CA HIS A 234 -14.11 -7.06 -17.65
C HIS A 234 -12.67 -6.60 -17.47
N TYR A 235 -12.25 -5.67 -18.31
CA TYR A 235 -11.00 -4.93 -18.16
C TYR A 235 -11.33 -3.45 -18.05
N VAL A 236 -10.94 -2.81 -16.93
CA VAL A 236 -11.32 -1.42 -16.64
C VAL A 236 -10.70 -0.45 -17.64
N GLY A 237 -9.41 -0.57 -17.93
CA GLY A 237 -8.70 0.32 -18.86
C GLY A 237 -9.38 0.48 -20.23
N PRO A 238 -9.71 -0.61 -20.95
CA PRO A 238 -10.48 -0.55 -22.19
C PRO A 238 -11.85 0.13 -22.06
N MET A 239 -12.59 -0.11 -20.96
CA MET A 239 -13.87 0.55 -20.72
C MET A 239 -13.70 2.06 -20.55
N ILE A 240 -12.72 2.50 -19.76
CA ILE A 240 -12.38 3.93 -19.58
C ILE A 240 -12.05 4.57 -20.92
N LYS A 241 -11.19 3.92 -21.73
CA LYS A 241 -10.82 4.42 -23.06
C LYS A 241 -12.03 4.54 -23.99
N ALA A 242 -12.90 3.53 -24.01
CA ALA A 242 -14.10 3.53 -24.82
C ALA A 242 -15.17 4.52 -24.34
N CYS A 243 -15.14 4.94 -23.08
CA CYS A 243 -15.91 6.08 -22.57
C CYS A 243 -15.31 7.45 -22.95
N GLY A 244 -14.18 7.48 -23.66
CA GLY A 244 -13.51 8.72 -24.06
C GLY A 244 -12.87 9.48 -22.91
N LEU A 245 -12.54 8.80 -21.80
CA LEU A 245 -12.10 9.43 -20.55
C LEU A 245 -10.59 9.60 -20.42
N MET A 246 -9.78 9.09 -21.35
CA MET A 246 -8.34 9.35 -21.36
C MET A 246 -8.09 10.86 -21.43
N GLY A 247 -7.36 11.42 -20.46
CA GLY A 247 -7.12 12.86 -20.36
C GLY A 247 -8.25 13.67 -19.71
N PHE A 248 -9.39 13.06 -19.36
CA PHE A 248 -10.42 13.72 -18.55
C PHE A 248 -9.81 14.22 -17.24
N ALA A 249 -10.13 15.46 -16.86
CA ALA A 249 -9.49 16.12 -15.74
C ALA A 249 -10.48 16.97 -14.92
N VAL A 250 -10.18 17.08 -13.63
CA VAL A 250 -10.81 18.02 -12.70
C VAL A 250 -9.67 18.70 -11.95
N GLY A 251 -9.44 20.00 -12.23
CA GLY A 251 -8.23 20.68 -11.78
C GLY A 251 -6.96 19.98 -12.29
N ASP A 252 -6.02 19.69 -11.38
CA ASP A 252 -4.75 19.03 -11.70
C ASP A 252 -4.83 17.49 -11.67
N ALA A 253 -5.99 16.94 -11.28
CA ALA A 253 -6.29 15.52 -11.34
C ALA A 253 -6.65 15.11 -12.76
N GLN A 254 -6.04 14.05 -13.30
CA GLN A 254 -6.32 13.64 -14.67
C GLN A 254 -6.22 12.12 -14.87
N VAL A 255 -7.13 11.55 -15.65
CA VAL A 255 -6.96 10.18 -16.19
C VAL A 255 -5.75 10.17 -17.12
N SER A 256 -4.74 9.36 -16.80
CA SER A 256 -3.48 9.35 -17.51
C SER A 256 -3.65 9.11 -19.01
N LEU A 257 -2.94 9.90 -19.81
CA LEU A 257 -2.84 9.70 -21.27
C LEU A 257 -2.04 8.44 -21.64
N LYS A 258 -1.29 7.87 -20.69
CA LYS A 258 -0.45 6.69 -20.90
C LYS A 258 -1.15 5.39 -20.47
N HIS A 259 -1.85 5.41 -19.34
CA HIS A 259 -2.58 4.24 -18.83
C HIS A 259 -3.98 4.63 -18.32
N PRO A 260 -5.09 4.17 -18.93
CA PRO A 260 -6.45 4.61 -18.58
C PRO A 260 -6.85 4.33 -17.12
N ASP A 261 -6.29 3.31 -16.51
CA ASP A 261 -6.59 2.91 -15.12
C ASP A 261 -5.80 3.73 -14.07
N PHE A 262 -4.96 4.66 -14.50
CA PHE A 262 -4.22 5.55 -13.61
C PHE A 262 -4.86 6.93 -13.64
N VAL A 263 -5.11 7.47 -12.46
CA VAL A 263 -5.30 8.92 -12.30
C VAL A 263 -3.99 9.50 -11.79
N VAL A 264 -3.55 10.60 -12.38
CA VAL A 264 -2.30 11.28 -12.06
C VAL A 264 -2.56 12.65 -11.45
N ASN A 265 -1.68 13.06 -10.55
CA ASN A 265 -1.56 14.43 -10.10
C ASN A 265 -0.52 15.17 -10.97
N ASN A 266 -0.97 16.20 -11.69
CA ASN A 266 -0.13 17.00 -12.57
C ASN A 266 0.62 18.16 -11.87
N GLY A 267 0.43 18.34 -10.56
CA GLY A 267 1.16 19.33 -9.78
C GLY A 267 0.52 19.54 -8.40
N HIS A 268 -0.66 20.15 -8.41
CA HIS A 268 -1.36 20.67 -7.24
C HIS A 268 -2.75 20.05 -7.04
N ALA A 269 -2.95 18.81 -7.49
CA ALA A 269 -4.24 18.15 -7.32
C ALA A 269 -4.59 18.00 -5.83
N THR A 270 -5.85 18.27 -5.47
CA THR A 270 -6.40 17.95 -4.15
C THR A 270 -6.95 16.53 -4.13
N CYS A 271 -7.15 15.95 -2.94
CA CYS A 271 -7.80 14.65 -2.80
C CYS A 271 -9.21 14.67 -3.39
N GLU A 272 -9.97 15.73 -3.16
CA GLU A 272 -11.31 15.91 -3.73
C GLU A 272 -11.30 15.89 -5.27
N GLN A 273 -10.32 16.54 -5.91
CA GLN A 273 -10.17 16.52 -7.36
C GLN A 273 -9.86 15.11 -7.90
N ILE A 274 -9.01 14.33 -7.21
CA ILE A 274 -8.76 12.93 -7.56
C ILE A 274 -10.07 12.14 -7.49
N LEU A 275 -10.80 12.25 -6.37
CA LEU A 275 -12.07 11.56 -6.17
C LEU A 275 -13.12 11.94 -7.21
N ALA A 276 -13.20 13.22 -7.59
CA ALA A 276 -14.11 13.67 -8.64
C ALA A 276 -13.82 13.00 -9.99
N VAL A 277 -12.54 12.85 -10.36
CA VAL A 277 -12.15 12.09 -11.57
C VAL A 277 -12.55 10.62 -11.46
N LEU A 278 -12.29 9.98 -10.30
CA LEU A 278 -12.61 8.57 -10.09
C LEU A 278 -14.11 8.30 -10.14
N HIS A 279 -14.92 9.15 -9.51
CA HIS A 279 -16.38 9.03 -9.51
C HIS A 279 -16.97 9.27 -10.90
N GLU A 280 -16.44 10.21 -11.67
CA GLU A 280 -16.88 10.41 -13.06
C GLU A 280 -16.57 9.19 -13.93
N VAL A 281 -15.41 8.57 -13.73
CA VAL A 281 -15.08 7.30 -14.40
C VAL A 281 -16.09 6.20 -14.04
N GLN A 282 -16.36 6.00 -12.74
CA GLN A 282 -17.34 5.02 -12.27
C GLN A 282 -18.72 5.26 -12.89
N ARG A 283 -19.18 6.53 -12.89
CA ARG A 283 -20.48 6.92 -13.45
C ARG A 283 -20.58 6.56 -14.93
N ARG A 284 -19.60 6.96 -15.75
CA ARG A 284 -19.67 6.69 -17.20
C ARG A 284 -19.50 5.22 -17.55
N VAL A 285 -18.69 4.49 -16.81
CA VAL A 285 -18.54 3.04 -17.00
C VAL A 285 -19.86 2.35 -16.62
N GLN A 286 -20.48 2.71 -15.50
CA GLN A 286 -21.79 2.19 -15.11
C GLN A 286 -22.88 2.50 -16.14
N GLU A 287 -22.92 3.72 -16.68
CA GLU A 287 -23.93 4.13 -17.67
C GLU A 287 -23.78 3.38 -19.01
N LYS A 288 -22.54 3.19 -19.48
CA LYS A 288 -22.27 2.58 -20.78
C LYS A 288 -22.25 1.06 -20.75
N TYR A 289 -21.73 0.47 -19.68
CA TYR A 289 -21.49 -0.97 -19.56
C TYR A 289 -22.40 -1.66 -18.55
N HIS A 290 -23.12 -0.91 -17.71
CA HIS A 290 -23.89 -1.45 -16.58
C HIS A 290 -23.02 -2.25 -15.60
N VAL A 291 -21.76 -1.85 -15.46
CA VAL A 291 -20.76 -2.49 -14.61
C VAL A 291 -20.25 -1.51 -13.57
N TYR A 292 -20.32 -1.90 -12.30
CA TYR A 292 -19.71 -1.17 -11.21
C TYR A 292 -18.23 -1.53 -11.11
N VAL A 293 -17.36 -0.52 -11.09
CA VAL A 293 -15.90 -0.67 -10.92
C VAL A 293 -15.52 -0.16 -9.53
N PRO A 294 -15.26 -1.03 -8.53
CA PRO A 294 -14.85 -0.59 -7.20
C PRO A 294 -13.48 0.10 -7.23
N LEU A 295 -13.21 0.97 -6.25
CA LEU A 295 -11.88 1.56 -6.08
C LEU A 295 -10.92 0.55 -5.44
N ASP A 296 -9.68 0.55 -5.91
CA ASP A 296 -8.56 -0.21 -5.31
C ASP A 296 -7.76 0.64 -4.30
N VAL A 297 -7.76 1.96 -4.48
CA VAL A 297 -7.03 2.89 -3.63
C VAL A 297 -7.65 3.01 -2.23
N ARG A 298 -6.80 3.04 -1.19
CA ARG A 298 -7.23 3.27 0.19
C ARG A 298 -7.44 4.76 0.45
N ILE A 299 -8.69 5.18 0.62
CA ILE A 299 -9.01 6.53 1.09
C ILE A 299 -8.79 6.61 2.61
N LEU A 300 -8.06 7.61 3.08
CA LEU A 300 -7.72 7.83 4.49
C LEU A 300 -8.08 9.26 4.92
N GLY A 301 -8.37 9.45 6.20
CA GLY A 301 -8.76 10.74 6.78
C GLY A 301 -10.28 10.91 6.92
N ASP A 302 -10.66 11.92 7.69
CA ASP A 302 -12.07 12.22 8.00
C ASP A 302 -12.75 12.97 6.85
N GLN A 303 -14.07 12.84 6.75
CA GLN A 303 -14.89 13.39 5.67
C GLN A 303 -14.75 14.90 5.53
#